data_AF-A0A7Y4IM81-F1
#
_entry.id   AF-A0A7Y4IM81-F1
#
_cell.length_a   1.000
_cell.length_b   1.000
_cell.length_c   1.000
_cell.angle_alpha   90.00
_cell.angle_beta   90.00
_cell.angle_gamma   90.00
#
_symmetry.space_group_name_H-M   'P 1'
#
loop_
_entity.id
_entity.type
_entity.pdbx_description
1 polymer ?
#
loop_
_entity_poly.entity_id
_entity_poly.type
_entity_poly.pdbx_seq_one_letter_code
_entity_poly.pdbx_strand_id
1 'polypeptide(L)'
;MSAPATHRKPLGTRRALHKRVTLDGADYDICLPTLGEKLDVLSASRAAGELSEGRQPVDESAGMMMMARIAVCCVYFPGTATRVFTEADVAAVKNEPWLEDVQNELAAAFAGPTLETAKGNSEATPS
;
A
#
# COMPACT_ATOMS: atom_id res chain seq x y z
N MET A 1 40.46 -10.79 -19.22
CA MET A 1 39.12 -10.15 -19.38
C MET A 1 38.38 -10.35 -18.07
N SER A 2 38.12 -9.28 -17.31
CA SER A 2 37.35 -9.36 -16.06
C SER A 2 35.86 -9.51 -16.38
N ALA A 3 35.20 -10.49 -15.77
CA ALA A 3 33.75 -10.66 -15.91
C ALA A 3 33.01 -9.42 -15.38
N PRO A 4 31.89 -9.01 -16.02
CA PRO A 4 31.10 -7.90 -15.52
C PRO A 4 30.56 -8.23 -14.13
N ALA A 5 30.79 -7.34 -13.17
CA ALA A 5 30.23 -7.45 -11.83
C ALA A 5 28.70 -7.51 -11.93
N THR A 6 28.11 -8.65 -11.59
CA THR A 6 26.66 -8.81 -11.55
C THR A 6 26.18 -8.10 -10.29
N HIS A 7 25.86 -6.80 -10.40
CA HIS A 7 25.29 -6.05 -9.29
C HIS A 7 23.97 -6.70 -8.86
N ARG A 8 23.95 -7.30 -7.65
CA ARG A 8 22.72 -7.83 -7.06
C ARG A 8 21.77 -6.66 -6.80
N LYS A 9 20.51 -6.75 -7.22
CA LYS A 9 19.49 -5.76 -6.85
C LYS A 9 19.46 -5.61 -5.31
N PRO A 10 19.41 -4.39 -4.77
CA PRO A 10 19.33 -4.19 -3.33
C PRO A 10 18.00 -4.74 -2.78
N LEU A 11 18.10 -5.79 -1.96
CA LEU A 11 17.02 -6.22 -1.09
C LEU A 11 16.77 -5.13 -0.04
N GLY A 12 15.52 -4.92 0.35
CA GLY A 12 15.17 -3.90 1.35
C GLY A 12 15.18 -2.46 0.83
N THR A 13 15.10 -2.25 -0.49
CA THR A 13 14.92 -0.90 -1.06
C THR A 13 13.61 -0.28 -0.56
N ARG A 14 13.69 0.96 -0.06
CA ARG A 14 12.52 1.74 0.36
C ARG A 14 11.51 1.88 -0.78
N ARG A 15 10.22 1.74 -0.46
CA ARG A 15 9.12 1.94 -1.40
C ARG A 15 8.98 3.42 -1.74
N ALA A 16 8.48 3.72 -2.94
CA ALA A 16 8.22 5.09 -3.36
C ALA A 16 7.17 5.72 -2.43
N LEU A 17 7.48 6.90 -1.90
CA LEU A 17 6.55 7.63 -1.02
C LEU A 17 5.33 8.07 -1.82
N HIS A 18 4.13 7.75 -1.33
CA HIS A 18 2.88 8.31 -1.83
C HIS A 18 2.52 9.59 -1.08
N LYS A 19 2.45 9.52 0.25
CA LYS A 19 2.10 10.66 1.12
C LYS A 19 2.64 10.44 2.53
N ARG A 20 2.99 11.53 3.22
CA ARG A 20 3.20 11.53 4.67
C ARG A 20 1.90 11.91 5.37
N VAL A 21 1.52 11.15 6.39
CA VAL A 21 0.30 11.34 7.19
C VAL A 21 0.66 11.38 8.67
N THR A 22 -0.16 12.05 9.47
CA THR A 22 -0.03 12.05 10.93
C THR A 22 -1.13 11.16 11.50
N LEU A 23 -0.75 10.09 12.20
CA LEU A 23 -1.65 9.15 12.88
C LEU A 23 -1.36 9.22 14.37
N ASP A 24 -2.37 9.50 15.19
CA ASP A 24 -2.24 9.65 16.66
C ASP A 24 -1.07 10.55 17.09
N GLY A 25 -0.90 11.69 16.39
CA GLY A 25 0.15 12.67 16.69
C GLY A 25 1.57 12.29 16.24
N ALA A 26 1.75 11.15 15.57
CA ALA A 26 3.04 10.71 15.00
C ALA A 26 2.99 10.65 13.47
N ASP A 27 4.11 10.97 12.83
CA ASP A 27 4.21 10.93 11.37
C ASP A 27 4.51 9.52 10.86
N TYR A 28 3.84 9.16 9.77
CA TYR A 28 4.03 7.90 9.05
C TYR A 28 4.03 8.14 7.53
N ASP A 29 4.73 7.26 6.80
CA ASP A 29 4.78 7.30 5.34
C ASP A 29 3.81 6.26 4.76
N ILE A 30 2.83 6.69 3.97
CA ILE A 30 2.12 5.82 3.04
C ILE A 30 2.97 5.70 1.78
N CYS A 31 3.35 4.48 1.43
CA CYS A 31 4.20 4.18 0.28
C CYS A 31 3.46 3.33 -0.76
N LEU A 32 3.87 3.45 -2.02
CA LEU A 32 3.35 2.67 -3.14
C LEU A 32 3.81 1.21 -3.02
N PRO A 33 2.90 0.24 -2.86
CA PRO A 33 3.27 -1.16 -2.86
C PRO A 33 3.60 -1.63 -4.28
N THR A 34 4.47 -2.62 -4.37
CA THR A 34 4.79 -3.30 -5.63
C THR A 34 3.61 -4.15 -6.10
N LEU A 35 3.60 -4.54 -7.39
CA LEU A 35 2.57 -5.44 -7.91
C LEU A 35 2.51 -6.79 -7.16
N GLY A 36 3.66 -7.34 -6.76
CA GLY A 36 3.71 -8.57 -5.95
C GLY A 36 2.97 -8.41 -4.63
N GLU A 37 3.28 -7.34 -3.89
CA GLU A 37 2.61 -7.05 -2.61
C GLU A 37 1.10 -6.82 -2.76
N LYS A 38 0.66 -6.19 -3.86
CA LYS A 38 -0.77 -6.05 -4.18
C LYS A 38 -1.43 -7.42 -4.41
N LEU A 39 -0.77 -8.33 -5.12
CA LEU A 39 -1.26 -9.67 -5.36
C LEU A 39 -1.31 -10.49 -4.06
N ASP A 40 -0.33 -10.32 -3.17
CA ASP A 40 -0.31 -10.99 -1.86
C ASP A 40 -1.50 -10.54 -1.00
N VAL A 41 -1.79 -9.23 -0.95
CA VAL A 41 -2.98 -8.68 -0.28
C VAL A 41 -4.27 -9.30 -0.85
N LEU A 42 -4.42 -9.30 -2.18
CA LEU A 42 -5.60 -9.88 -2.85
C LEU A 42 -5.74 -11.39 -2.59
N SER A 43 -4.62 -12.11 -2.57
CA SER A 43 -4.58 -13.55 -2.28
C SER A 43 -5.00 -13.83 -0.84
N ALA A 44 -4.49 -13.05 0.12
CA ALA A 44 -4.86 -13.16 1.53
C ALA A 44 -6.35 -12.89 1.77
N SER A 45 -6.90 -11.83 1.15
CA SER A 45 -8.34 -11.54 1.26
C SER A 45 -9.20 -12.64 0.65
N ARG A 46 -8.77 -13.23 -0.47
CA ARG A 46 -9.46 -14.38 -1.08
C ARG A 46 -9.41 -15.61 -0.16
N ALA A 47 -8.25 -15.92 0.42
CA ALA A 47 -8.10 -17.05 1.32
C ALA A 47 -8.95 -16.90 2.59
N ALA A 48 -9.18 -15.67 3.04
CA ALA A 48 -10.06 -15.35 4.15
C ALA A 48 -11.57 -15.34 3.79
N GLY A 49 -11.93 -15.58 2.53
CA GLY A 49 -13.34 -15.53 2.08
C GLY A 49 -13.92 -14.11 2.00
N GLU A 50 -13.06 -13.09 2.00
CA GLU A 50 -13.46 -11.67 2.03
C GLU A 50 -13.81 -11.15 0.62
N LEU A 51 -13.46 -11.88 -0.44
CA LEU A 51 -13.70 -11.48 -1.82
C LEU A 51 -14.68 -12.41 -2.54
N SER A 52 -15.64 -11.80 -3.23
CA SER A 52 -16.52 -12.47 -4.20
C SER A 52 -15.77 -12.96 -5.44
N GLU A 53 -16.46 -13.74 -6.28
CA GLU A 53 -15.92 -14.16 -7.58
C GLU A 53 -15.53 -12.96 -8.46
N GLY A 54 -16.25 -11.84 -8.36
CA GLY A 54 -15.96 -10.56 -9.03
C GLY A 54 -14.83 -9.74 -8.41
N ARG A 55 -14.09 -10.30 -7.44
CA ARG A 55 -13.01 -9.63 -6.68
C ARG A 55 -13.46 -8.38 -5.92
N GLN A 56 -14.75 -8.29 -5.59
CA GLN A 56 -15.29 -7.25 -4.72
C GLN A 56 -15.43 -7.78 -3.29
N PRO A 57 -15.28 -6.95 -2.25
CA PRO A 57 -15.61 -7.33 -0.89
C PRO A 57 -17.03 -7.92 -0.79
N VAL A 58 -17.20 -8.99 -0.02
CA VAL A 58 -18.50 -9.68 0.12
C VAL A 58 -19.48 -8.93 1.03
N ASP A 59 -18.96 -8.12 1.96
CA ASP A 59 -19.71 -7.25 2.85
C ASP A 59 -18.83 -6.07 3.33
N GLU A 60 -19.38 -5.19 4.18
CA GLU A 60 -18.67 -4.04 4.73
C GLU A 60 -17.48 -4.45 5.61
N SER A 61 -17.63 -5.52 6.39
CA SER A 61 -16.56 -6.04 7.25
C SER A 61 -15.37 -6.52 6.42
N ALA A 62 -15.63 -7.20 5.30
CA ALA A 62 -14.63 -7.60 4.34
C ALA A 62 -13.98 -6.40 3.65
N GLY A 63 -14.74 -5.33 3.38
CA GLY A 63 -14.21 -4.06 2.89
C GLY A 63 -13.20 -3.45 3.86
N MET A 64 -13.53 -3.44 5.16
CA MET A 64 -12.63 -2.93 6.20
C MET A 64 -11.41 -3.83 6.42
N MET A 65 -11.56 -5.16 6.34
CA MET A 65 -10.42 -6.09 6.36
C MET A 65 -9.47 -5.84 5.20
N MET A 66 -10.01 -5.60 4.00
CA MET A 66 -9.22 -5.24 2.83
C MET A 66 -8.44 -3.95 3.07
N MET A 67 -9.09 -2.92 3.63
CA MET A 67 -8.39 -1.66 3.93
C MET A 67 -7.31 -1.83 4.99
N ALA A 68 -7.54 -2.65 6.02
CA ALA A 68 -6.53 -2.96 7.01
C ALA A 68 -5.32 -3.68 6.39
N ARG A 69 -5.53 -4.66 5.48
CA ARG A 69 -4.44 -5.33 4.75
C ARG A 69 -3.66 -4.34 3.88
N ILE A 70 -4.35 -3.41 3.23
CA ILE A 70 -3.72 -2.33 2.46
C ILE A 70 -2.86 -1.45 3.38
N ALA A 71 -3.38 -1.05 4.54
CA ALA A 71 -2.64 -0.27 5.53
C ALA A 71 -1.36 -0.98 5.99
N VAL A 72 -1.48 -2.26 6.38
CA VAL A 72 -0.32 -3.10 6.75
C VAL A 72 0.73 -3.16 5.65
N CYS A 73 0.29 -3.21 4.39
CA CYS A 73 1.17 -3.25 3.23
C CYS A 73 1.87 -1.90 2.96
N CYS A 74 1.16 -0.79 3.15
CA CYS A 74 1.54 0.53 2.63
C CYS A 74 2.11 1.49 3.70
N VAL A 75 1.94 1.23 4.99
CA VAL A 75 2.38 2.15 6.06
C VAL A 75 3.78 1.80 6.56
N TYR A 76 4.67 2.78 6.48
CA TYR A 76 6.11 2.67 6.81
C TYR A 76 6.52 3.71 7.84
N PHE A 77 7.55 3.40 8.63
CA PHE A 77 8.21 4.41 9.45
C PHE A 77 8.86 5.48 8.55
N PRO A 78 8.74 6.77 8.89
CA PRO A 78 9.19 7.87 8.05
C PRO A 78 10.63 7.73 7.54
N GLY A 79 10.81 7.83 6.22
CA GLY A 79 12.14 7.80 5.63
C GLY A 79 12.80 6.42 5.54
N THR A 80 12.16 5.36 6.05
CA THR A 80 12.74 4.02 6.15
C THR A 80 12.16 3.04 5.12
N ALA A 81 12.73 1.84 5.06
CA ALA A 81 12.17 0.69 4.34
C ALA A 81 11.39 -0.27 5.28
N THR A 82 11.12 0.14 6.51
CA THR A 82 10.51 -0.68 7.55
C THR A 82 9.02 -0.40 7.65
N ARG A 83 8.19 -1.45 7.47
CA ARG A 83 6.75 -1.36 7.71
C ARG A 83 6.45 -1.16 9.18
N VAL A 84 5.40 -0.41 9.47
CA VAL A 84 4.90 -0.22 10.84
C VAL A 84 4.23 -1.48 11.36
N PHE A 85 3.54 -2.20 10.47
CA PHE A 85 2.73 -3.35 10.82
C PHE A 85 3.19 -4.63 10.11
N THR A 86 2.70 -5.74 10.63
CA THR A 86 2.84 -7.09 10.07
C THR A 86 1.47 -7.66 9.75
N GLU A 87 1.42 -8.80 9.04
CA GLU A 87 0.16 -9.46 8.70
C GLU A 87 -0.65 -9.90 9.94
N ALA A 88 0.02 -10.14 11.07
CA ALA A 88 -0.65 -10.48 12.32
C ALA A 88 -1.50 -9.32 12.87
N ASP A 89 -1.18 -8.08 12.48
CA ASP A 89 -1.81 -6.88 13.00
C ASP A 89 -3.11 -6.50 12.27
N VAL A 90 -3.44 -7.16 11.14
CA VAL A 90 -4.59 -6.80 10.28
C VAL A 90 -5.90 -6.69 11.07
N ALA A 91 -6.18 -7.64 11.96
CA ALA A 91 -7.41 -7.63 12.74
C ALA A 91 -7.46 -6.48 13.76
N ALA A 92 -6.31 -6.07 14.31
CA ALA A 92 -6.21 -4.92 15.19
C ALA A 92 -6.37 -3.61 14.39
N VAL A 93 -5.60 -3.46 13.31
CA VAL A 93 -5.63 -2.28 12.42
C VAL A 93 -7.02 -2.00 11.88
N LYS A 94 -7.82 -3.03 11.57
CA LYS A 94 -9.21 -2.87 11.13
C LYS A 94 -10.05 -2.01 12.09
N ASN A 95 -9.80 -2.13 13.40
CA ASN A 95 -10.61 -1.47 14.43
C ASN A 95 -10.02 -0.13 14.88
N GLU A 96 -8.93 0.32 14.26
CA GLU A 96 -8.29 1.58 14.63
C GLU A 96 -9.04 2.78 14.03
N PRO A 97 -9.34 3.84 14.81
CA PRO A 97 -10.08 5.00 14.33
C PRO A 97 -9.40 5.73 13.18
N TRP A 98 -8.08 5.83 13.21
CA TRP A 98 -7.30 6.56 12.21
C TRP A 98 -7.40 5.92 10.81
N LEU A 99 -7.81 4.65 10.71
CA LEU A 99 -7.92 3.97 9.43
C LEU A 99 -8.95 4.66 8.53
N GLU A 100 -10.06 5.15 9.12
CA GLU A 100 -11.12 5.90 8.43
C GLU A 100 -10.61 7.23 7.85
N ASP A 101 -9.72 7.91 8.57
CA ASP A 101 -9.18 9.21 8.17
C ASP A 101 -8.26 9.15 6.94
N VAL A 102 -7.66 7.98 6.67
CA VAL A 102 -6.66 7.81 5.60
C VAL A 102 -7.04 6.77 4.54
N GLN A 103 -8.30 6.31 4.50
CA GLN A 103 -8.74 5.28 3.54
C GLN A 103 -8.49 5.69 2.09
N ASN A 104 -8.80 6.94 1.73
CA ASN A 104 -8.63 7.44 0.37
C ASN A 104 -7.16 7.38 -0.07
N GLU A 105 -6.24 7.64 0.84
CA GLU A 105 -4.82 7.76 0.57
C GLU A 105 -4.20 6.37 0.45
N LEU A 106 -4.65 5.45 1.30
CA LEU A 106 -4.33 4.04 1.20
C LEU A 106 -4.87 3.43 -0.10
N ALA A 107 -6.12 3.73 -0.45
CA ALA A 107 -6.74 3.26 -1.69
C ALA A 107 -6.02 3.82 -2.92
N ALA A 108 -5.67 5.11 -2.93
CA ALA A 108 -4.91 5.74 -4.01
C ALA A 108 -3.51 5.14 -4.15
N ALA A 109 -2.79 4.94 -3.03
CA ALA A 109 -1.49 4.28 -3.04
C ALA A 109 -1.58 2.84 -3.60
N PHE A 110 -2.61 2.10 -3.20
CA PHE A 110 -2.81 0.71 -3.58
C PHE A 110 -3.31 0.53 -5.02
N ALA A 111 -4.25 1.35 -5.49
CA ALA A 111 -4.72 1.32 -6.87
C ALA A 111 -3.61 1.75 -7.85
N GLY A 112 -2.75 2.68 -7.44
CA GLY A 112 -1.81 3.36 -8.34
C GLY A 112 -2.47 4.57 -9.01
N PRO A 113 -1.73 5.31 -9.86
CA PRO A 113 -2.26 6.51 -10.50
C PRO A 113 -3.51 6.17 -11.33
N THR A 114 -4.58 6.93 -11.14
CA THR A 114 -5.75 6.85 -12.01
C THR A 114 -5.39 7.47 -13.38
N LEU A 115 -6.15 7.12 -14.43
CA LEU A 115 -5.95 7.71 -15.76
C LEU A 115 -6.07 9.24 -15.76
N GLU A 116 -6.82 9.82 -14.81
CA GLU A 116 -6.92 11.27 -14.61
C GLU A 116 -5.64 11.86 -13.99
N THR A 117 -5.04 11.19 -13.01
CA THR A 117 -3.76 11.64 -12.39
C THR A 117 -2.59 11.55 -13.38
N ALA A 118 -2.61 10.59 -14.30
CA ALA A 118 -1.60 10.45 -15.36
C ALA A 118 -1.68 11.57 -16.42
N LYS A 119 -2.89 12.08 -16.69
CA LYS A 119 -3.11 13.18 -17.65
C LYS A 119 -2.63 14.53 -17.11
N GLY A 120 -2.91 14.85 -15.85
CA GLY A 120 -2.48 16.12 -15.25
C GLY A 120 -0.96 16.31 -15.19
N ASN A 121 -0.19 15.22 -15.01
CA ASN A 121 1.28 15.27 -15.02
C ASN A 121 1.89 15.40 -16.43
N SER A 122 1.12 15.17 -17.49
CA SER A 122 1.59 15.29 -18.89
C SER A 122 1.46 16.72 -19.43
N GLU A 123 0.53 17.52 -18.89
CA GLU A 123 0.34 18.92 -19.29
C GLU A 123 1.38 19.88 -18.69
N ALA A 124 2.14 19.44 -17.68
CA ALA A 124 3.15 20.25 -17.00
C ALA A 124 4.56 20.12 -17.61
N THR A 125 4.72 19.56 -18.81
CA THR A 125 6.01 19.52 -19.52
C THR A 125 6.05 20.66 -20.54
N PRO A 126 6.74 21.79 -20.29
CA PRO A 126 6.96 22.79 -21.33
C PRO A 126 7.90 22.19 -22.37
N SER A 127 7.51 22.25 -23.64
CA SER A 127 8.41 22.03 -24.78
C SER A 127 9.32 23.23 -24.99
#